data_AF-A0A7T6XS76-F1
#
_entry.id   AF-A0A7T6XS76-F1
#
_cell.length_a   1.000
_cell.length_b   1.000
_cell.length_c   1.000
_cell.angle_alpha   90.00
_cell.angle_beta   90.00
_cell.angle_gamma   90.00
#
_symmetry.space_group_name_H-M   'P 1'
#
loop_
_entity.id
_entity.type
_entity.pdbx_description
1 polymer ?
#
loop_
_entity_poly.entity_id
_entity_poly.type
_entity_poly.pdbx_seq_one_letter_code
_entity_poly.pdbx_strand_id
1 'polypeptide(L)'
;MSPRWRWTRLIKPLQLFQKAATVPPRSIAVAVYLQLFKEHDPFDSSLQVGIVINSIRDVDNLFAMVYFSTIALAVASVLPQLTQGVGLNTAAVAKGKLYFGSATDNPELTDAAYLAQLSNTDDFGQITPGNAQKWDATEPSQNTFSYTKGDVIANLAATNGQKLRCHNLVWHSQLPNWVSSGSWTNATLLAAMKNHITNVVTHYKGECYSWDVVNEALNEDGTYRNNVFYQHIGEAYLPIAFATAAAADPDVKLYYNDYNIESAGSKSNGAQRIVKLVQQYGAKIDGVGLQGHFIVGSTPGQSAQTTNLAAFIALGVEVAYTELDIRMTLPSTAALLTRQSADYQSTVAACVANAKCVGVTLWDYTDKYSWVPNTFPGQGDACPWDANLGKKPAYAGILAALGVTSSPTSTTTFITTTTTANPGGTVVPLYGQCGGSGWTGDTICASGTCKYVSEWYSQCM
;
A
#
# COMPACT_ATOMS: atom_id res chain seq x y z
N MET A 1 -41.06 -26.33 8.64
CA MET A 1 -40.39 -25.62 9.74
C MET A 1 -39.47 -24.58 9.14
N SER A 2 -39.88 -23.31 9.12
CA SER A 2 -39.07 -22.19 8.61
C SER A 2 -38.18 -21.64 9.74
N PRO A 3 -36.88 -21.37 9.51
CA PRO A 3 -36.03 -20.81 10.54
C PRO A 3 -36.39 -19.35 10.78
N ARG A 4 -36.58 -18.98 12.06
CA ARG A 4 -36.73 -17.58 12.48
C ARG A 4 -35.34 -16.95 12.59
N TRP A 5 -35.06 -16.00 11.71
CA TRP A 5 -33.89 -15.11 11.79
C TRP A 5 -33.98 -14.24 13.05
N ARG A 6 -32.93 -14.20 13.87
CA ARG A 6 -32.81 -13.30 15.04
C ARG A 6 -31.72 -12.28 14.77
N TRP A 7 -32.10 -11.00 14.79
CA TRP A 7 -31.19 -9.85 14.67
C TRP A 7 -30.83 -9.33 16.05
N THR A 8 -29.57 -8.93 16.27
CA THR A 8 -29.11 -8.32 17.53
C THR A 8 -28.60 -6.91 17.26
N ARG A 9 -29.12 -5.92 18.01
CA ARG A 9 -28.80 -4.49 17.83
C ARG A 9 -27.47 -4.17 18.49
N LEU A 10 -26.49 -3.69 17.73
CA LEU A 10 -25.21 -3.20 18.23
C LEU A 10 -25.20 -1.66 18.19
N ILE A 11 -25.01 -1.02 19.36
CA ILE A 11 -24.68 0.41 19.59
C ILE A 11 -25.87 1.37 19.87
N LYS A 12 -25.69 2.23 20.90
CA LYS A 12 -26.57 3.34 21.33
C LYS A 12 -26.57 4.50 20.32
N PRO A 13 -27.68 5.27 20.18
CA PRO A 13 -27.80 6.32 19.16
C PRO A 13 -26.80 7.47 19.40
N LEU A 14 -26.09 7.88 18.34
CA LEU A 14 -25.37 9.15 18.24
C LEU A 14 -26.40 10.29 18.13
N GLN A 15 -26.39 11.26 19.04
CA GLN A 15 -27.15 12.50 18.89
C GLN A 15 -26.36 13.46 17.99
N LEU A 16 -26.84 13.69 16.77
CA LEU A 16 -26.37 14.78 15.92
C LEU A 16 -27.17 16.06 16.23
N PHE A 17 -26.45 17.16 16.43
CA PHE A 17 -26.98 18.47 16.83
C PHE A 17 -28.11 18.97 15.92
N GLN A 18 -29.27 19.31 16.51
CA GLN A 18 -30.30 20.13 15.87
C GLN A 18 -29.87 21.60 15.91
N LYS A 19 -29.57 22.19 14.74
CA LYS A 19 -29.56 23.66 14.60
C LYS A 19 -31.00 24.09 14.31
N ALA A 20 -31.64 24.73 15.29
CA ALA A 20 -33.00 25.22 15.15
C ALA A 20 -33.03 26.44 14.21
N ALA A 21 -33.50 26.24 12.99
CA ALA A 21 -34.03 27.30 12.14
C ALA A 21 -35.56 27.22 12.23
N THR A 22 -36.20 28.34 12.53
CA THR A 22 -37.66 28.51 12.59
C THR A 22 -38.29 28.16 11.23
N VAL A 23 -39.07 27.08 11.18
CA VAL A 23 -39.81 26.65 9.97
C VAL A 23 -41.32 26.94 10.14
N PRO A 24 -42.05 27.41 9.11
CA PRO A 24 -43.48 27.75 9.21
C PRO A 24 -44.38 26.53 9.49
N PRO A 25 -45.65 26.72 9.88
CA PRO A 25 -46.52 25.62 10.33
C PRO A 25 -47.01 24.79 9.13
N ARG A 26 -46.15 23.87 8.65
CA ARG A 26 -46.43 22.66 7.83
C ARG A 26 -45.11 21.99 7.47
N SER A 27 -44.34 21.54 8.46
CA SER A 27 -43.04 20.91 8.23
C SER A 27 -42.98 19.53 8.85
N ILE A 28 -42.73 18.55 7.98
CA ILE A 28 -42.55 17.14 8.33
C ILE A 28 -41.14 16.99 8.91
N ALA A 29 -41.01 16.45 10.12
CA ALA A 29 -39.72 16.04 10.69
C ALA A 29 -39.53 14.54 10.45
N VAL A 30 -38.58 14.17 9.59
CA VAL A 30 -38.18 12.76 9.38
C VAL A 30 -36.86 12.53 10.11
N ALA A 31 -36.87 11.66 11.12
CA ALA A 31 -35.66 11.19 11.78
C ALA A 31 -35.19 9.89 11.10
N VAL A 32 -34.05 9.94 10.42
CA VAL A 32 -33.41 8.78 9.79
C VAL A 32 -32.29 8.27 10.71
N TYR A 33 -32.35 6.99 11.09
CA TYR A 33 -31.31 6.34 11.86
C TYR A 33 -30.65 5.25 11.01
N LEU A 34 -29.33 5.31 10.87
CA LEU A 34 -28.52 4.22 10.32
C LEU A 34 -28.32 3.17 11.41
N GLN A 35 -28.70 1.92 11.13
CA GLN A 35 -28.42 0.78 12.01
C GLN A 35 -27.56 -0.25 11.28
N LEU A 36 -26.47 -0.64 11.93
CA LEU A 36 -25.57 -1.70 11.47
C LEU A 36 -26.07 -3.03 12.02
N PHE A 37 -26.31 -3.97 11.12
CA PHE A 37 -26.66 -5.35 11.45
C PHE A 37 -25.49 -6.26 11.09
N LYS A 38 -25.22 -7.22 11.97
CA LYS A 38 -24.27 -8.31 11.72
C LYS A 38 -25.06 -9.61 11.70
N GLU A 39 -25.03 -10.31 10.57
CA GLU A 39 -25.56 -11.67 10.48
C GLU A 39 -24.62 -12.64 11.21
N HIS A 40 -25.19 -13.62 11.89
CA HIS A 40 -24.44 -14.72 12.48
C HIS A 40 -24.49 -15.92 11.52
N ASP A 41 -23.80 -15.80 10.40
CA ASP A 41 -23.43 -16.94 9.56
C ASP A 41 -21.91 -17.16 9.70
N PRO A 42 -21.41 -18.36 10.07
CA PRO A 42 -19.99 -18.62 10.14
C PRO A 42 -19.25 -18.52 8.78
N PHE A 43 -19.98 -18.35 7.66
CA PHE A 43 -19.41 -18.22 6.32
C PHE A 43 -19.66 -16.85 5.65
N ASP A 44 -20.40 -15.94 6.28
CA ASP A 44 -20.64 -14.59 5.76
C ASP A 44 -20.41 -13.52 6.85
N SER A 45 -19.51 -12.58 6.57
CA SER A 45 -19.20 -11.43 7.42
C SER A 45 -19.66 -10.10 6.79
N SER A 46 -20.73 -10.13 6.00
CA SER A 46 -21.32 -8.94 5.41
C SER A 46 -21.93 -8.01 6.49
N LEU A 47 -21.60 -6.72 6.42
CA LEU A 47 -22.18 -5.68 7.26
C LEU A 47 -23.40 -5.12 6.53
N GLN A 48 -24.61 -5.40 7.03
CA GLN A 48 -25.85 -4.94 6.41
C GLN A 48 -26.25 -3.60 7.03
N VAL A 49 -26.42 -2.56 6.20
CA VAL A 49 -26.91 -1.24 6.63
C VAL A 49 -28.43 -1.19 6.39
N GLY A 50 -29.22 -1.18 7.47
CA GLY A 50 -30.67 -1.07 7.39
C GLY A 50 -31.15 0.34 7.76
N ILE A 51 -32.11 0.87 7.00
CA ILE A 51 -32.81 2.12 7.31
C ILE A 51 -34.10 1.78 8.08
N VAL A 52 -34.26 2.31 9.29
CA VAL A 52 -35.48 2.13 10.10
C VAL A 52 -36.21 3.47 10.23
N ILE A 53 -37.44 3.55 9.72
CA ILE A 53 -38.31 4.73 9.82
C ILE A 53 -39.39 4.45 10.86
N ASN A 54 -39.39 5.18 11.98
CA ASN A 54 -40.20 4.82 13.15
C ASN A 54 -41.59 5.46 13.26
N SER A 55 -42.00 6.39 12.40
CA SER A 55 -43.37 6.94 12.41
C SER A 55 -43.60 7.89 11.24
N ILE A 56 -44.71 7.70 10.51
CA ILE A 56 -45.33 8.70 9.64
C ILE A 56 -46.75 8.90 10.19
N ARG A 57 -47.10 10.12 10.62
CA ARG A 57 -48.49 10.48 10.95
C ARG A 57 -49.00 11.46 9.90
N ASP A 58 -50.17 11.15 9.37
CA ASP A 58 -50.98 11.91 8.39
C ASP A 58 -50.30 12.27 7.07
N VAL A 59 -50.48 11.42 6.05
CA VAL A 59 -50.33 11.79 4.64
C VAL A 59 -51.34 11.05 3.78
N ASP A 60 -52.12 11.82 3.02
CA ASP A 60 -52.85 11.33 1.85
C ASP A 60 -51.87 10.66 0.89
N ASN A 61 -52.23 9.45 0.44
CA ASN A 61 -51.38 8.45 -0.22
C ASN A 61 -50.56 8.92 -1.44
N LEU A 62 -50.83 10.10 -2.00
CA LEU A 62 -50.15 10.61 -3.19
C LEU A 62 -48.89 11.43 -2.89
N PHE A 63 -48.80 12.11 -1.73
CA PHE A 63 -47.65 12.96 -1.39
C PHE A 63 -46.48 12.19 -0.75
N ALA A 64 -46.74 11.04 -0.13
CA ALA A 64 -45.70 10.18 0.45
C ALA A 64 -44.74 9.62 -0.63
N MET A 65 -45.27 9.19 -1.78
CA MET A 65 -44.47 8.56 -2.85
C MET A 65 -43.39 9.47 -3.44
N VAL A 66 -43.64 10.78 -3.52
CA VAL A 66 -42.70 11.78 -4.07
C VAL A 66 -41.57 12.10 -3.08
N TYR A 67 -41.84 12.06 -1.78
CA TYR A 67 -40.81 12.22 -0.74
C TYR A 67 -39.94 10.95 -0.58
N PHE A 68 -40.51 9.76 -0.76
CA PHE A 68 -39.74 8.50 -0.75
C PHE A 68 -38.76 8.41 -1.92
N SER A 69 -39.15 8.88 -3.11
CA SER A 69 -38.30 8.84 -4.30
C SER A 69 -37.17 9.88 -4.27
N THR A 70 -37.40 11.06 -3.68
CA THR A 70 -36.36 12.08 -3.49
C THR A 70 -35.35 11.72 -2.40
N ILE A 71 -35.77 11.09 -1.31
CA ILE A 71 -34.85 10.56 -0.27
C ILE A 71 -34.09 9.34 -0.79
N ALA A 72 -34.73 8.43 -1.52
CA ALA A 72 -34.05 7.29 -2.15
C ALA A 72 -33.00 7.73 -3.18
N LEU A 73 -33.29 8.76 -3.98
CA LEU A 73 -32.29 9.35 -4.90
C LEU A 73 -31.15 10.06 -4.15
N ALA A 74 -31.44 10.76 -3.05
CA ALA A 74 -30.42 11.43 -2.23
C ALA A 74 -29.53 10.44 -1.45
N VAL A 75 -30.03 9.24 -1.10
CA VAL A 75 -29.22 8.18 -0.50
C VAL A 75 -28.46 7.40 -1.57
N ALA A 76 -29.06 7.20 -2.76
CA ALA A 76 -28.42 6.58 -3.92
C ALA A 76 -27.32 7.44 -4.55
N SER A 77 -27.31 8.76 -4.36
CA SER A 77 -26.21 9.64 -4.75
C SER A 77 -25.08 9.69 -3.73
N VAL A 78 -25.32 9.28 -2.48
CA VAL A 78 -24.32 9.22 -1.40
C VAL A 78 -23.70 7.82 -1.28
N LEU A 79 -24.40 6.78 -1.70
CA LEU A 79 -23.89 5.40 -1.76
C LEU A 79 -22.61 5.21 -2.61
N PRO A 80 -22.46 5.82 -3.80
CA PRO A 80 -21.21 5.77 -4.58
C PRO A 80 -20.08 6.54 -3.90
N GLN A 81 -20.39 7.48 -3.00
CA GLN A 81 -19.42 8.24 -2.23
C GLN A 81 -18.92 7.46 -1.00
N LEU A 82 -19.61 6.39 -0.61
CA LEU A 82 -19.19 5.42 0.41
C LEU A 82 -18.36 4.26 -0.15
N THR A 83 -18.17 4.19 -1.48
CA THR A 83 -17.28 3.22 -2.15
C THR A 83 -15.99 3.87 -2.64
N GLN A 84 -15.40 4.78 -1.86
CA GLN A 84 -13.96 5.03 -1.98
C GLN A 84 -13.27 3.69 -1.72
N GLY A 85 -12.61 3.13 -2.75
CA GLY A 85 -11.89 1.87 -2.62
C GLY A 85 -10.94 1.93 -1.43
N VAL A 86 -10.90 0.88 -0.61
CA VAL A 86 -10.05 0.83 0.60
C VAL A 86 -8.60 1.09 0.18
N GLY A 87 -7.97 2.13 0.73
CA GLY A 87 -6.56 2.44 0.48
C GLY A 87 -5.61 1.42 1.11
N LEU A 88 -4.37 1.35 0.63
CA LEU A 88 -3.38 0.35 1.06
C LEU A 88 -3.12 0.38 2.57
N ASN A 89 -2.91 1.56 3.16
CA ASN A 89 -2.69 1.71 4.60
C ASN A 89 -3.92 1.36 5.41
N THR A 90 -5.11 1.78 4.97
CA THR A 90 -6.38 1.41 5.64
C THR A 90 -6.55 -0.10 5.67
N ALA A 91 -6.30 -0.79 4.56
CA ALA A 91 -6.36 -2.25 4.48
C ALA A 91 -5.28 -2.93 5.34
N ALA A 92 -4.07 -2.40 5.38
CA ALA A 92 -2.98 -2.92 6.20
C ALA A 92 -3.29 -2.82 7.70
N VAL A 93 -3.78 -1.67 8.16
CA VAL A 93 -4.21 -1.48 9.55
C VAL A 93 -5.37 -2.41 9.91
N ALA A 94 -6.33 -2.61 9.01
CA ALA A 94 -7.41 -3.59 9.19
C ALA A 94 -6.90 -5.04 9.31
N LYS A 95 -5.70 -5.35 8.79
CA LYS A 95 -4.99 -6.63 8.97
C LYS A 95 -4.04 -6.64 10.17
N GLY A 96 -4.13 -5.66 11.06
CA GLY A 96 -3.31 -5.56 12.27
C GLY A 96 -1.87 -5.12 12.00
N LYS A 97 -1.59 -4.52 10.85
CA LYS A 97 -0.29 -3.91 10.56
C LYS A 97 -0.23 -2.50 11.12
N LEU A 98 0.98 -2.06 11.43
CA LEU A 98 1.26 -0.73 11.94
C LEU A 98 1.10 0.33 10.85
N TYR A 99 1.44 0.00 9.61
CA TYR A 99 1.34 0.89 8.45
C TYR A 99 1.42 0.12 7.11
N PHE A 100 0.97 0.78 6.04
CA PHE A 100 1.54 0.66 4.70
C PHE A 100 2.14 2.02 4.32
N GLY A 101 3.32 2.06 3.70
CA GLY A 101 4.06 3.30 3.51
C GLY A 101 4.82 3.40 2.19
N SER A 102 5.49 4.52 1.99
CA SER A 102 6.30 4.81 0.82
C SER A 102 7.51 5.68 1.19
N ALA A 103 8.66 5.42 0.60
CA ALA A 103 9.77 6.37 0.60
C ALA A 103 9.47 7.59 -0.32
N THR A 104 10.19 8.68 -0.11
CA THR A 104 10.18 9.86 -0.97
C THR A 104 11.50 10.62 -0.83
N ASP A 105 11.79 11.56 -1.72
CA ASP A 105 12.93 12.45 -1.63
C ASP A 105 12.57 13.93 -1.87
N ASN A 106 13.40 14.84 -1.37
CA ASN A 106 13.11 16.28 -1.40
C ASN A 106 12.80 16.87 -2.79
N PRO A 107 13.47 16.46 -3.89
CA PRO A 107 13.19 17.03 -5.22
C PRO A 107 11.77 16.76 -5.72
N GLU A 108 11.16 15.66 -5.27
CA GLU A 108 9.85 15.17 -5.72
C GLU A 108 8.70 15.98 -5.12
N LEU A 109 8.92 16.59 -3.95
CA LEU A 109 7.89 17.34 -3.22
C LEU A 109 7.42 18.62 -3.94
N THR A 110 8.11 19.02 -5.02
CA THR A 110 7.68 20.13 -5.88
C THR A 110 6.61 19.73 -6.89
N ASP A 111 6.42 18.44 -7.15
CA ASP A 111 5.32 17.91 -7.96
C ASP A 111 4.05 17.80 -7.09
N ALA A 112 3.11 18.70 -7.33
CA ALA A 112 1.88 18.78 -6.56
C ALA A 112 0.99 17.53 -6.70
N ALA A 113 0.99 16.86 -7.86
CA ALA A 113 0.18 15.66 -8.06
C ALA A 113 0.80 14.47 -7.33
N TYR A 114 2.14 14.37 -7.35
CA TYR A 114 2.87 13.40 -6.55
C TYR A 114 2.62 13.61 -5.05
N LEU A 115 2.85 14.83 -4.55
CA LEU A 115 2.72 15.16 -3.14
C LEU A 115 1.28 14.94 -2.63
N ALA A 116 0.26 15.24 -3.45
CA ALA A 116 -1.13 15.00 -3.10
C ALA A 116 -1.42 13.51 -2.87
N GLN A 117 -0.88 12.62 -3.72
CA GLN A 117 -1.05 11.18 -3.55
C GLN A 117 -0.17 10.63 -2.41
N LEU A 118 1.06 11.12 -2.23
CA LEU A 118 1.91 10.76 -1.08
C LEU A 118 1.26 11.15 0.26
N SER A 119 0.54 12.28 0.29
CA SER A 119 -0.21 12.77 1.45
C SER A 119 -1.56 12.07 1.66
N ASN A 120 -1.96 11.18 0.76
CA ASN A 120 -3.18 10.39 0.93
C ASN A 120 -2.95 9.29 1.97
N THR A 121 -3.37 9.55 3.22
CA THR A 121 -3.16 8.64 4.35
C THR A 121 -3.97 7.34 4.28
N ASP A 122 -4.96 7.26 3.38
CA ASP A 122 -5.65 6.00 3.13
C ASP A 122 -4.70 4.98 2.47
N ASP A 123 -3.79 5.46 1.62
CA ASP A 123 -2.77 4.65 0.95
C ASP A 123 -1.45 4.60 1.74
N PHE A 124 -1.01 5.72 2.34
CA PHE A 124 0.29 5.81 2.98
C PHE A 124 0.20 6.35 4.42
N GLY A 125 0.35 5.47 5.41
CA GLY A 125 0.41 5.82 6.83
C GLY A 125 1.82 5.98 7.38
N GLN A 126 2.84 5.87 6.53
CA GLN A 126 4.25 5.95 6.90
C GLN A 126 5.08 6.46 5.73
N ILE A 127 6.10 7.28 6.03
CA ILE A 127 7.09 7.73 5.03
C ILE A 127 8.54 7.55 5.48
N THR A 128 9.42 7.35 4.51
CA THR A 128 10.88 7.20 4.71
C THR A 128 11.60 8.24 3.85
N PRO A 129 12.53 9.05 4.39
CA PRO A 129 13.36 9.93 3.58
C PRO A 129 14.41 9.09 2.83
N GLY A 130 14.35 9.09 1.50
CA GLY A 130 15.22 8.26 0.66
C GLY A 130 16.70 8.64 0.73
N ASN A 131 17.02 9.92 0.95
CA ASN A 131 18.41 10.41 1.02
C ASN A 131 18.68 11.42 2.14
N ALA A 132 17.68 12.20 2.54
CA ALA A 132 17.87 13.41 3.34
C ALA A 132 18.41 13.20 4.77
N GLN A 133 18.40 11.97 5.26
CA GLN A 133 18.90 11.59 6.59
C GLN A 133 20.16 10.72 6.55
N LYS A 134 20.73 10.45 5.36
CA LYS A 134 22.00 9.73 5.22
C LYS A 134 23.18 10.58 5.69
N TRP A 135 24.34 9.96 5.89
CA TRP A 135 25.49 10.62 6.53
C TRP A 135 26.00 11.81 5.71
N ASP A 136 26.15 11.67 4.40
CA ASP A 136 26.61 12.77 3.54
C ASP A 136 25.69 14.01 3.59
N ALA A 137 24.38 13.81 3.75
CA ALA A 137 23.38 14.86 3.85
C ALA A 137 23.36 15.52 5.24
N THR A 138 23.58 14.75 6.30
CA THR A 138 23.41 15.21 7.68
C THR A 138 24.69 15.70 8.34
N GLU A 139 25.86 15.22 7.93
CA GLU A 139 27.17 15.65 8.44
C GLU A 139 28.21 15.78 7.31
N PRO A 140 28.02 16.73 6.37
CA PRO A 140 28.86 16.88 5.18
C PRO A 140 30.34 17.18 5.49
N SER A 141 30.61 17.77 6.67
CA SER A 141 31.96 17.91 7.22
C SER A 141 31.95 17.60 8.71
N GLN A 142 33.06 17.07 9.23
CA GLN A 142 33.12 16.54 10.59
C GLN A 142 32.63 17.55 11.63
N ASN A 143 31.67 17.15 12.47
CA ASN A 143 31.00 17.95 13.49
C ASN A 143 30.19 19.16 12.97
N THR A 144 29.91 19.25 11.67
CA THR A 144 29.03 20.26 11.10
C THR A 144 27.78 19.58 10.55
N PHE A 145 26.68 19.72 11.29
CA PHE A 145 25.43 19.07 10.98
C PHE A 145 24.47 19.96 10.19
N SER A 146 23.71 19.35 9.28
CA SER A 146 22.65 20.00 8.50
C SER A 146 21.42 19.10 8.46
N TYR A 147 20.33 19.55 9.08
CA TYR A 147 19.08 18.78 9.14
C TYR A 147 17.99 19.32 8.20
N THR A 148 18.21 20.46 7.55
CA THR A 148 17.22 21.19 6.75
C THR A 148 16.43 20.31 5.78
N LYS A 149 17.10 19.39 5.09
CA LYS A 149 16.44 18.50 4.11
C LYS A 149 15.65 17.37 4.78
N GLY A 150 16.21 16.76 5.83
CA GLY A 150 15.51 15.68 6.54
C GLY A 150 14.31 16.22 7.33
N ASP A 151 14.41 17.42 7.89
CA ASP A 151 13.33 18.13 8.58
C ASP A 151 12.14 18.37 7.65
N VAL A 152 12.35 18.63 6.36
CA VAL A 152 11.24 18.79 5.41
C VAL A 152 10.40 17.52 5.32
N ILE A 153 11.03 16.34 5.27
CA ILE A 153 10.33 15.06 5.21
C ILE A 153 9.70 14.72 6.56
N ALA A 154 10.42 14.95 7.66
CA ALA A 154 9.88 14.72 9.00
C ALA A 154 8.64 15.59 9.29
N ASN A 155 8.67 16.87 8.89
CA ASN A 155 7.54 17.78 9.00
C ASN A 155 6.36 17.37 8.10
N LEU A 156 6.62 16.83 6.90
CA LEU A 156 5.56 16.26 6.06
C LEU A 156 4.87 15.09 6.78
N ALA A 157 5.65 14.16 7.35
CA ALA A 157 5.12 13.03 8.10
C ALA A 157 4.25 13.52 9.28
N ALA A 158 4.77 14.46 10.07
CA ALA A 158 4.08 15.04 11.21
C ALA A 158 2.78 15.75 10.81
N THR A 159 2.81 16.54 9.73
CA THR A 159 1.64 17.28 9.22
C THR A 159 0.51 16.34 8.82
N ASN A 160 0.85 15.21 8.18
CA ASN A 160 -0.12 14.23 7.72
C ASN A 160 -0.48 13.17 8.79
N GLY A 161 0.17 13.18 9.96
CA GLY A 161 0.02 12.12 10.97
C GLY A 161 0.57 10.77 10.51
N GLN A 162 1.49 10.76 9.56
CA GLN A 162 2.19 9.57 9.09
C GLN A 162 3.33 9.20 10.05
N LYS A 163 3.64 7.92 10.16
CA LYS A 163 4.83 7.45 10.88
C LYS A 163 6.08 7.79 10.08
N LEU A 164 7.18 8.11 10.76
CA LEU A 164 8.47 8.30 10.11
C LEU A 164 9.37 7.10 10.38
N ARG A 165 9.88 6.46 9.33
CA ARG A 165 11.06 5.58 9.42
C ARG A 165 12.26 6.42 9.10
N CYS A 166 13.15 6.60 10.07
CA CYS A 166 14.36 7.35 9.84
C CYS A 166 15.44 6.45 9.24
N HIS A 167 16.08 6.93 8.18
CA HIS A 167 16.94 6.13 7.32
C HIS A 167 18.08 6.98 6.76
N ASN A 168 19.35 6.70 7.05
CA ASN A 168 19.88 5.65 7.94
C ASN A 168 21.20 6.15 8.55
N LEU A 169 21.65 5.56 9.66
CA LEU A 169 22.78 6.11 10.44
C LEU A 169 24.16 5.63 9.98
N VAL A 170 24.32 4.32 9.73
CA VAL A 170 25.61 3.73 9.35
C VAL A 170 25.42 2.86 8.10
N TRP A 171 26.08 3.25 7.01
CA TRP A 171 26.11 2.50 5.76
C TRP A 171 27.45 2.66 5.06
N HIS A 172 27.77 1.73 4.17
CA HIS A 172 29.01 1.79 3.38
C HIS A 172 28.92 2.80 2.22
N SER A 173 27.70 3.15 1.80
CA SER A 173 27.43 4.10 0.72
C SER A 173 26.99 5.46 1.27
N GLN A 174 27.03 6.50 0.43
CA GLN A 174 26.64 7.87 0.76
C GLN A 174 27.31 8.40 2.04
N LEU A 175 28.58 8.05 2.21
CA LEU A 175 29.44 8.59 3.25
C LEU A 175 30.06 9.91 2.78
N PRO A 176 30.15 10.93 3.64
CA PRO A 176 30.92 12.12 3.32
C PRO A 176 32.40 11.77 3.17
N ASN A 177 33.11 12.48 2.30
CA ASN A 177 34.51 12.18 1.95
C ASN A 177 35.45 12.12 3.17
N TRP A 178 35.18 12.94 4.20
CA TRP A 178 35.99 12.95 5.42
C TRP A 178 35.89 11.65 6.22
N VAL A 179 34.80 10.88 6.07
CA VAL A 179 34.66 9.53 6.64
C VAL A 179 35.32 8.50 5.72
N SER A 180 34.91 8.45 4.45
CA SER A 180 35.32 7.39 3.52
C SER A 180 36.81 7.41 3.17
N SER A 181 37.43 8.58 3.20
CA SER A 181 38.85 8.80 2.85
C SER A 181 39.66 9.38 4.00
N GLY A 182 39.09 9.39 5.22
CA GLY A 182 39.75 9.89 6.42
C GLY A 182 40.90 8.97 6.87
N SER A 183 41.90 9.54 7.55
CA SER A 183 42.97 8.78 8.20
C SER A 183 42.53 8.35 9.59
N TRP A 184 42.13 7.08 9.71
CA TRP A 184 41.48 6.58 10.92
C TRP A 184 42.32 5.60 11.73
N THR A 185 42.18 5.72 13.05
CA THR A 185 42.43 4.64 14.01
C THR A 185 41.09 4.08 14.46
N ASN A 186 41.08 2.91 15.11
CA ASN A 186 39.86 2.38 15.75
C ASN A 186 39.20 3.46 16.65
N ALA A 187 39.98 4.06 17.55
CA ALA A 187 39.47 5.02 18.53
C ALA A 187 38.88 6.29 17.87
N THR A 188 39.56 6.85 16.86
CA THR A 188 39.12 8.10 16.23
C THR A 188 37.88 7.90 15.35
N LEU A 189 37.80 6.80 14.59
CA LEU A 189 36.60 6.51 13.79
C LEU A 189 35.42 6.12 14.68
N LEU A 190 35.67 5.34 15.73
CA LEU A 190 34.63 4.98 16.70
C LEU A 190 34.03 6.21 17.37
N ALA A 191 34.87 7.18 17.76
CA ALA A 191 34.41 8.45 18.32
C ALA A 191 33.58 9.26 17.30
N ALA A 192 34.03 9.34 16.04
CA ALA A 192 33.30 10.02 14.98
C ALA A 192 31.93 9.37 14.72
N MET A 193 31.87 8.04 14.60
CA MET A 193 30.61 7.30 14.42
C MET A 193 29.64 7.51 15.58
N LYS A 194 30.14 7.45 16.83
CA LYS A 194 29.30 7.71 18.00
C LYS A 194 28.76 9.13 18.03
N ASN A 195 29.60 10.11 17.68
CA ASN A 195 29.21 11.52 17.61
C ASN A 195 28.12 11.73 16.54
N HIS A 196 28.31 11.16 15.35
CA HIS A 196 27.33 11.20 14.26
C HIS A 196 25.96 10.67 14.72
N ILE A 197 25.94 9.41 15.20
CA ILE A 197 24.72 8.74 15.67
C ILE A 197 24.04 9.56 16.76
N THR A 198 24.81 10.04 17.76
CA THR A 198 24.25 10.79 18.88
C THR A 198 23.59 12.07 18.42
N ASN A 199 24.24 12.87 17.57
CA ASN A 199 23.69 14.15 17.11
C ASN A 199 22.45 13.94 16.23
N VAL A 200 22.51 13.04 15.25
CA VAL A 200 21.39 12.78 14.33
C VAL A 200 20.18 12.19 15.07
N VAL A 201 20.37 11.18 15.92
CA VAL A 201 19.27 10.58 16.69
C VAL A 201 18.69 11.55 17.71
N THR A 202 19.53 12.38 18.35
CA THR A 202 19.05 13.41 19.29
C THR A 202 18.21 14.46 18.60
N HIS A 203 18.58 14.87 17.38
CA HIS A 203 17.82 15.85 16.60
C HIS A 203 16.41 15.35 16.27
N TYR A 204 16.27 14.12 15.77
CA TYR A 204 14.96 13.53 15.41
C TYR A 204 14.28 12.77 16.56
N LYS A 205 14.70 13.01 17.81
CA LYS A 205 14.20 12.28 18.97
C LYS A 205 12.68 12.44 19.11
N GLY A 206 11.97 11.31 19.18
CA GLY A 206 10.50 11.29 19.29
C GLY A 206 9.74 11.53 17.97
N GLU A 207 10.42 11.84 16.87
CA GLU A 207 9.80 11.96 15.54
C GLU A 207 9.83 10.62 14.79
N CYS A 208 10.94 9.89 14.91
CA CYS A 208 11.12 8.58 14.30
C CYS A 208 10.32 7.50 15.06
N TYR A 209 9.52 6.69 14.36
CA TYR A 209 9.01 5.45 14.94
C TYR A 209 10.14 4.40 15.03
N SER A 210 11.00 4.36 14.02
CA SER A 210 12.17 3.49 13.95
C SER A 210 13.35 4.15 13.26
N TRP A 211 14.56 3.65 13.56
CA TRP A 211 15.80 3.93 12.83
C TRP A 211 16.34 2.68 12.16
N ASP A 212 16.70 2.80 10.88
CA ASP A 212 17.66 1.89 10.25
C ASP A 212 19.07 2.28 10.75
N VAL A 213 19.55 1.60 11.80
CA VAL A 213 20.79 1.97 12.49
C VAL A 213 22.00 1.56 11.67
N VAL A 214 22.04 0.31 11.23
CA VAL A 214 23.07 -0.19 10.32
C VAL A 214 22.39 -0.77 9.08
N ASN A 215 22.85 -0.33 7.92
CA ASN A 215 22.37 -0.75 6.62
C ASN A 215 23.42 -1.60 5.90
N GLU A 216 23.01 -2.73 5.32
CA GLU A 216 23.76 -3.54 4.35
C GLU A 216 25.20 -3.92 4.76
N ALA A 217 25.34 -4.43 5.99
CA ALA A 217 26.64 -4.82 6.54
C ALA A 217 27.17 -6.16 6.00
N LEU A 218 26.47 -6.80 5.06
CA LEU A 218 26.77 -8.15 4.58
C LEU A 218 27.03 -8.19 3.07
N ASN A 219 27.92 -9.09 2.67
CA ASN A 219 28.04 -9.58 1.30
C ASN A 219 27.00 -10.68 1.04
N GLU A 220 26.84 -11.09 -0.22
CA GLU A 220 25.87 -12.13 -0.61
C GLU A 220 26.15 -13.51 0.02
N ASP A 221 27.41 -13.82 0.34
CA ASP A 221 27.81 -15.05 1.02
C ASP A 221 27.59 -15.00 2.55
N GLY A 222 27.05 -13.90 3.08
CA GLY A 222 26.79 -13.70 4.50
C GLY A 222 28.02 -13.35 5.33
N THR A 223 29.18 -13.08 4.71
CA THR A 223 30.34 -12.46 5.37
C THR A 223 30.11 -10.96 5.57
N TYR A 224 30.85 -10.34 6.49
CA TYR A 224 30.78 -8.88 6.67
C TYR A 224 31.31 -8.15 5.44
N ARG A 225 30.55 -7.16 4.98
CA ARG A 225 30.95 -6.26 3.91
C ARG A 225 32.18 -5.46 4.33
N ASN A 226 33.18 -5.43 3.46
CA ASN A 226 34.35 -4.60 3.67
C ASN A 226 33.97 -3.10 3.52
N ASN A 227 34.07 -2.34 4.60
CA ASN A 227 33.84 -0.90 4.63
C ASN A 227 34.76 -0.25 5.68
N VAL A 228 34.82 1.09 5.72
CA VAL A 228 35.70 1.84 6.63
C VAL A 228 35.48 1.48 8.11
N PHE A 229 34.22 1.26 8.52
CA PHE A 229 33.90 0.86 9.89
C PHE A 229 34.44 -0.53 10.23
N TYR A 230 34.20 -1.51 9.36
CA TYR A 230 34.69 -2.87 9.57
C TYR A 230 36.21 -2.96 9.53
N GLN A 231 36.87 -2.22 8.63
CA GLN A 231 38.33 -2.19 8.51
C GLN A 231 39.03 -1.66 9.77
N HIS A 232 38.49 -0.59 10.37
CA HIS A 232 39.15 0.08 11.49
C HIS A 232 38.63 -0.36 12.87
N ILE A 233 37.36 -0.72 12.99
CA ILE A 233 36.71 -1.07 14.27
C ILE A 233 36.50 -2.59 14.41
N GLY A 234 36.39 -3.33 13.29
CA GLY A 234 35.93 -4.72 13.28
C GLY A 234 34.43 -4.82 13.53
N GLU A 235 33.89 -6.04 13.68
CA GLU A 235 32.43 -6.27 13.84
C GLU A 235 31.80 -5.53 15.03
N ALA A 236 32.60 -5.09 16.00
CA ALA A 236 32.17 -4.32 17.16
C ALA A 236 31.47 -2.99 16.80
N TYR A 237 31.67 -2.43 15.59
CA TYR A 237 30.93 -1.23 15.19
C TYR A 237 29.40 -1.48 15.17
N LEU A 238 28.96 -2.72 14.92
CA LEU A 238 27.56 -3.12 14.89
C LEU A 238 26.89 -2.92 16.25
N PRO A 239 27.21 -3.68 17.33
CA PRO A 239 26.58 -3.48 18.62
C PRO A 239 26.79 -2.07 19.20
N ILE A 240 27.93 -1.44 18.90
CA ILE A 240 28.21 -0.08 19.40
C ILE A 240 27.29 0.95 18.74
N ALA A 241 27.00 0.85 17.43
CA ALA A 241 26.06 1.74 16.77
C ALA A 241 24.67 1.66 17.40
N PHE A 242 24.15 0.44 17.62
CA PHE A 242 22.87 0.20 18.28
C PHE A 242 22.84 0.73 19.72
N ALA A 243 23.86 0.45 20.52
CA ALA A 243 23.95 0.97 21.89
C ALA A 243 23.99 2.51 21.92
N THR A 244 24.65 3.14 20.95
CA THR A 244 24.73 4.60 20.86
C THR A 244 23.39 5.21 20.47
N ALA A 245 22.69 4.62 19.49
CA ALA A 245 21.36 5.08 19.10
C ALA A 245 20.35 4.95 20.25
N ALA A 246 20.35 3.81 20.96
CA ALA A 246 19.48 3.58 22.12
C ALA A 246 19.74 4.57 23.27
N ALA A 247 20.98 5.03 23.44
CA ALA A 247 21.32 6.01 24.47
C ALA A 247 20.79 7.43 24.13
N ALA A 248 20.76 7.79 22.85
CA ALA A 248 20.25 9.08 22.39
C ALA A 248 18.71 9.13 22.42
N ASP A 249 18.05 8.07 21.95
CA ASP A 249 16.61 7.89 22.02
C ASP A 249 16.26 6.46 22.51
N PRO A 250 15.90 6.30 23.79
CA PRO A 250 15.53 4.99 24.34
C PRO A 250 14.22 4.43 23.80
N ASP A 251 13.32 5.26 23.27
CA ASP A 251 11.95 4.87 22.93
C ASP A 251 11.83 4.43 21.46
N VAL A 252 12.68 4.94 20.57
CA VAL A 252 12.68 4.60 19.13
C VAL A 252 13.06 3.14 18.87
N LYS A 253 12.42 2.50 17.88
CA LYS A 253 12.75 1.13 17.48
C LYS A 253 14.03 1.09 16.65
N LEU A 254 14.96 0.18 16.96
CA LEU A 254 16.26 0.09 16.28
C LEU A 254 16.33 -1.12 15.36
N TYR A 255 16.59 -0.88 14.07
CA TYR A 255 16.59 -1.89 13.01
C TYR A 255 17.98 -2.12 12.42
N TYR A 256 18.26 -3.38 12.10
CA TYR A 256 19.23 -3.75 11.06
C TYR A 256 18.49 -3.89 9.73
N ASN A 257 18.98 -3.27 8.66
CA ASN A 257 18.30 -3.27 7.35
C ASN A 257 19.23 -3.83 6.25
N ASP A 258 18.73 -4.72 5.40
CA ASP A 258 19.51 -5.31 4.29
C ASP A 258 18.59 -5.89 3.19
N TYR A 259 19.15 -6.08 1.99
CA TYR A 259 18.50 -6.77 0.86
C TYR A 259 18.94 -8.22 0.73
N ASN A 260 18.21 -9.01 -0.06
CA ASN A 260 18.49 -10.44 -0.33
C ASN A 260 18.48 -11.30 0.94
N ILE A 261 17.78 -10.85 1.98
CA ILE A 261 17.58 -11.58 3.23
C ILE A 261 16.14 -12.06 3.38
N GLU A 262 15.31 -11.98 2.33
CA GLU A 262 13.89 -12.36 2.28
C GLU A 262 13.67 -13.86 2.16
N SER A 263 14.73 -14.63 1.91
CA SER A 263 14.72 -16.10 1.88
C SER A 263 15.86 -16.67 2.70
N ALA A 264 15.68 -17.91 3.17
CA ALA A 264 16.72 -18.64 3.87
C ALA A 264 17.95 -18.80 2.95
N GLY A 265 19.13 -18.53 3.49
CA GLY A 265 20.38 -18.55 2.74
C GLY A 265 21.51 -17.92 3.53
N SER A 266 22.72 -17.90 2.96
CA SER A 266 23.92 -17.43 3.68
C SER A 266 23.81 -15.99 4.16
N LYS A 267 23.25 -15.09 3.33
CA LYS A 267 23.04 -13.69 3.73
C LYS A 267 22.00 -13.53 4.86
N SER A 268 20.86 -14.23 4.76
CA SER A 268 19.86 -14.26 5.86
C SER A 268 20.46 -14.82 7.16
N ASN A 269 21.29 -15.87 7.09
CA ASN A 269 22.03 -16.39 8.24
C ASN A 269 23.03 -15.37 8.80
N GLY A 270 23.67 -14.58 7.93
CA GLY A 270 24.51 -13.45 8.32
C GLY A 270 23.75 -12.37 9.06
N ALA A 271 22.54 -12.01 8.62
CA ALA A 271 21.70 -11.02 9.29
C ALA A 271 21.25 -11.53 10.66
N GLN A 272 20.85 -12.81 10.77
CA GLN A 272 20.55 -13.44 12.06
C GLN A 272 21.77 -13.46 13.00
N ARG A 273 22.99 -13.61 12.46
CA ARG A 273 24.24 -13.50 13.24
C ARG A 273 24.44 -12.09 13.78
N ILE A 274 24.11 -11.05 13.01
CA ILE A 274 24.16 -9.65 13.49
C ILE A 274 23.18 -9.43 14.63
N VAL A 275 21.93 -9.90 14.51
CA VAL A 275 20.94 -9.79 15.60
C VAL A 275 21.48 -10.42 16.89
N LYS A 276 22.00 -11.64 16.81
CA LYS A 276 22.57 -12.36 17.96
C LYS A 276 23.80 -11.64 18.53
N LEU A 277 24.66 -11.08 17.68
CA LEU A 277 25.83 -10.30 18.11
C LEU A 277 25.41 -9.07 18.92
N VAL A 278 24.45 -8.29 18.43
CA VAL A 278 23.96 -7.10 19.14
C VAL A 278 23.34 -7.46 20.49
N GLN A 279 22.53 -8.53 20.52
CA GLN A 279 21.94 -9.05 21.76
C GLN A 279 22.99 -9.57 22.75
N GLN A 280 24.03 -10.28 22.28
CA GLN A 280 25.11 -10.81 23.12
C GLN A 280 25.91 -9.69 23.79
N TYR A 281 26.02 -8.52 23.14
CA TYR A 281 26.62 -7.31 23.72
C TYR A 281 25.69 -6.56 24.69
N GLY A 282 24.45 -7.03 24.88
CA GLY A 282 23.44 -6.37 25.73
C GLY A 282 22.89 -5.08 25.13
N ALA A 283 23.10 -4.84 23.83
CA ALA A 283 22.58 -3.66 23.14
C ALA A 283 21.15 -3.89 22.62
N LYS A 284 20.37 -2.82 22.55
CA LYS A 284 18.99 -2.85 22.05
C LYS A 284 18.99 -3.09 20.54
N ILE A 285 18.26 -4.10 20.09
CA ILE A 285 17.85 -4.29 18.69
C ILE A 285 16.40 -4.73 18.70
N ASP A 286 15.54 -3.97 18.05
CA ASP A 286 14.10 -4.21 18.07
C ASP A 286 13.63 -4.95 16.82
N GLY A 287 14.28 -4.71 15.67
CA GLY A 287 13.76 -5.16 14.39
C GLY A 287 14.81 -5.53 13.34
N VAL A 288 14.37 -6.27 12.32
CA VAL A 288 15.11 -6.46 11.06
C VAL A 288 14.25 -5.98 9.90
N GLY A 289 14.80 -5.06 9.11
CA GLY A 289 14.23 -4.56 7.87
C GLY A 289 14.71 -5.41 6.70
N LEU A 290 13.78 -5.93 5.92
CA LEU A 290 14.06 -6.66 4.70
C LEU A 290 13.67 -5.77 3.52
N GLN A 291 14.64 -5.33 2.73
CA GLN A 291 14.40 -4.29 1.72
C GLN A 291 13.32 -4.73 0.71
N GLY A 292 13.40 -5.95 0.18
CA GLY A 292 12.40 -6.44 -0.77
C GLY A 292 12.57 -5.93 -2.20
N HIS A 293 13.80 -5.60 -2.61
CA HIS A 293 14.12 -5.29 -4.01
C HIS A 293 14.16 -6.57 -4.85
N PHE A 294 13.13 -6.79 -5.67
CA PHE A 294 12.98 -8.02 -6.45
C PHE A 294 13.00 -7.77 -7.96
N ILE A 295 13.04 -8.88 -8.70
CA ILE A 295 12.86 -8.93 -10.15
C ILE A 295 11.59 -9.74 -10.41
N VAL A 296 10.73 -9.25 -11.30
CA VAL A 296 9.52 -9.94 -11.74
C VAL A 296 9.85 -11.38 -12.16
N GLY A 297 9.16 -12.35 -11.56
CA GLY A 297 9.37 -13.78 -11.81
C GLY A 297 10.47 -14.44 -10.98
N SER A 298 11.32 -13.67 -10.31
CA SER A 298 12.37 -14.16 -9.41
C SER A 298 12.11 -13.84 -7.94
N THR A 299 10.97 -13.22 -7.63
CA THR A 299 10.51 -12.98 -6.25
C THR A 299 10.31 -14.31 -5.52
N PRO A 300 10.87 -14.50 -4.31
CA PRO A 300 10.63 -15.72 -3.53
C PRO A 300 9.14 -15.94 -3.26
N GLY A 301 8.70 -17.21 -3.25
CA GLY A 301 7.30 -17.52 -2.96
C GLY A 301 6.90 -17.18 -1.52
N GLN A 302 5.62 -16.87 -1.31
CA GLN A 302 5.06 -16.44 -0.02
C GLN A 302 5.48 -17.35 1.15
N SER A 303 5.44 -18.68 0.97
CA SER A 303 5.79 -19.63 2.04
C SER A 303 7.25 -19.53 2.47
N ALA A 304 8.17 -19.35 1.52
CA ALA A 304 9.60 -19.18 1.79
C ALA A 304 9.84 -17.86 2.55
N GLN A 305 9.23 -16.77 2.09
CA GLN A 305 9.29 -15.48 2.76
C GLN A 305 8.70 -15.54 4.17
N THR A 306 7.52 -16.14 4.34
CA THR A 306 6.84 -16.32 5.63
C THR A 306 7.72 -17.05 6.63
N THR A 307 8.34 -18.15 6.20
CA THR A 307 9.24 -18.97 7.03
C THR A 307 10.48 -18.21 7.44
N ASN A 308 11.06 -17.45 6.52
CA ASN A 308 12.28 -16.70 6.77
C ASN A 308 12.03 -15.48 7.69
N LEU A 309 10.91 -14.76 7.53
CA LEU A 309 10.46 -13.75 8.49
C LEU A 309 10.30 -14.36 9.90
N ALA A 310 9.70 -15.54 10.01
CA ALA A 310 9.52 -16.23 11.29
C ALA A 310 10.87 -16.59 11.96
N ALA A 311 11.92 -16.86 11.18
CA ALA A 311 13.26 -17.13 11.71
C ALA A 311 13.87 -15.90 12.41
N PHE A 312 13.68 -14.70 11.88
CA PHE A 312 14.08 -13.46 12.57
C PHE A 312 13.21 -13.21 13.80
N ILE A 313 11.89 -13.40 13.69
CA ILE A 313 10.95 -13.23 14.82
C ILE A 313 11.31 -14.16 15.99
N ALA A 314 11.79 -15.37 15.71
CA ALA A 314 12.25 -16.32 16.72
C ALA A 314 13.46 -15.82 17.53
N LEU A 315 14.18 -14.80 17.05
CA LEU A 315 15.26 -14.11 17.79
C LEU A 315 14.72 -13.00 18.70
N GLY A 316 13.40 -12.81 18.80
CA GLY A 316 12.77 -11.82 19.68
C GLY A 316 12.66 -10.41 19.09
N VAL A 317 12.90 -10.25 17.79
CA VAL A 317 12.76 -8.97 17.06
C VAL A 317 11.48 -8.93 16.22
N GLU A 318 11.00 -7.74 15.90
CA GLU A 318 9.99 -7.54 14.86
C GLU A 318 10.63 -7.50 13.46
N VAL A 319 9.80 -7.55 12.42
CA VAL A 319 10.27 -7.46 11.03
C VAL A 319 9.41 -6.50 10.22
N ALA A 320 9.97 -5.94 9.15
CA ALA A 320 9.23 -5.12 8.19
C ALA A 320 9.82 -5.29 6.79
N TYR A 321 8.98 -5.15 5.76
CA TYR A 321 9.49 -4.86 4.41
C TYR A 321 9.71 -3.36 4.28
N THR A 322 10.91 -2.94 3.91
CA THR A 322 11.35 -1.54 4.10
C THR A 322 11.54 -0.76 2.82
N GLU A 323 11.74 -1.41 1.68
CA GLU A 323 12.12 -0.79 0.41
C GLU A 323 11.53 -1.56 -0.80
N LEU A 324 10.28 -2.03 -0.68
CA LEU A 324 9.70 -2.97 -1.65
C LEU A 324 9.54 -2.32 -3.03
N ASP A 325 10.22 -2.90 -4.01
CA ASP A 325 10.00 -2.69 -5.44
C ASP A 325 10.23 -4.00 -6.20
N ILE A 326 9.59 -4.16 -7.38
CA ILE A 326 9.70 -5.41 -8.15
C ILE A 326 9.91 -5.06 -9.62
N ARG A 327 11.17 -4.85 -10.01
CA ARG A 327 11.55 -4.38 -11.35
C ARG A 327 11.33 -5.43 -12.44
N MET A 328 11.12 -4.97 -13.67
CA MET A 328 11.06 -5.82 -14.86
C MET A 328 11.95 -5.29 -15.98
N THR A 329 12.36 -6.18 -16.89
CA THR A 329 13.00 -5.79 -18.15
C THR A 329 11.99 -5.03 -19.01
N LEU A 330 12.38 -3.86 -19.50
CA LEU A 330 11.53 -3.02 -20.34
C LEU A 330 11.55 -3.47 -21.83
N PRO A 331 10.48 -3.22 -22.60
CA PRO A 331 9.24 -2.56 -22.19
C PRO A 331 8.33 -3.46 -21.34
N SER A 332 7.51 -2.86 -20.48
CA SER A 332 6.47 -3.60 -19.76
C SER A 332 5.48 -4.26 -20.73
N THR A 333 4.98 -5.41 -20.33
CA THR A 333 3.94 -6.16 -21.05
C THR A 333 2.84 -6.56 -20.09
N ALA A 334 1.64 -6.87 -20.61
CA ALA A 334 0.53 -7.34 -19.78
C ALA A 334 0.91 -8.58 -18.94
N ALA A 335 1.72 -9.48 -19.50
CA ALA A 335 2.23 -10.66 -18.80
C ALA A 335 3.17 -10.30 -17.64
N LEU A 336 4.11 -9.37 -17.86
CA LEU A 336 5.02 -8.89 -16.81
C LEU A 336 4.25 -8.15 -15.71
N LEU A 337 3.28 -7.29 -16.05
CA LEU A 337 2.44 -6.59 -15.08
C LEU A 337 1.57 -7.54 -14.25
N THR A 338 1.03 -8.59 -14.88
CA THR A 338 0.28 -9.65 -14.18
C THR A 338 1.20 -10.40 -13.21
N ARG A 339 2.41 -10.76 -13.64
CA ARG A 339 3.37 -11.45 -12.78
C ARG A 339 3.84 -10.56 -11.63
N GLN A 340 4.11 -9.29 -11.90
CA GLN A 340 4.47 -8.29 -10.89
C GLN A 340 3.36 -8.18 -9.82
N SER A 341 2.09 -8.17 -10.24
CA SER A 341 0.96 -8.16 -9.29
C SER A 341 0.97 -9.36 -8.35
N ALA A 342 1.19 -10.57 -8.88
CA ALA A 342 1.31 -11.78 -8.07
C ALA A 342 2.53 -11.75 -7.13
N ASP A 343 3.65 -11.19 -7.58
CA ASP A 343 4.87 -11.07 -6.78
C ASP A 343 4.67 -10.08 -5.61
N TYR A 344 4.07 -8.92 -5.85
CA TYR A 344 3.67 -7.98 -4.79
C TYR A 344 2.70 -8.62 -3.79
N GLN A 345 1.67 -9.32 -4.31
CA GLN A 345 0.71 -10.04 -3.48
C GLN A 345 1.42 -11.06 -2.57
N SER A 346 2.35 -11.84 -3.12
CA SER A 346 3.12 -12.85 -2.39
C SER A 346 3.90 -12.25 -1.22
N THR A 347 4.64 -11.17 -1.47
CA THR A 347 5.46 -10.49 -0.45
C THR A 347 4.61 -9.86 0.65
N VAL A 348 3.55 -9.12 0.28
CA VAL A 348 2.64 -8.51 1.26
C VAL A 348 1.90 -9.57 2.08
N ALA A 349 1.48 -10.68 1.44
CA ALA A 349 0.82 -11.78 2.13
C ALA A 349 1.75 -12.51 3.12
N ALA A 350 3.06 -12.57 2.83
CA ALA A 350 4.05 -13.10 3.78
C ALA A 350 4.17 -12.24 5.05
N CYS A 351 4.09 -10.91 4.89
CA CYS A 351 4.00 -10.01 6.04
C CYS A 351 2.67 -10.21 6.79
N VAL A 352 1.53 -10.28 6.09
CA VAL A 352 0.22 -10.53 6.71
C VAL A 352 0.20 -11.82 7.53
N ALA A 353 0.83 -12.89 7.03
CA ALA A 353 0.93 -14.18 7.72
C ALA A 353 1.74 -14.13 9.03
N ASN A 354 2.60 -13.13 9.23
CA ASN A 354 3.42 -12.96 10.43
C ASN A 354 2.92 -11.80 11.30
N ALA A 355 2.41 -12.08 12.50
CA ALA A 355 1.90 -11.05 13.40
C ALA A 355 2.96 -10.02 13.85
N LYS A 356 4.23 -10.42 13.88
CA LYS A 356 5.38 -9.54 14.19
C LYS A 356 6.01 -8.89 12.94
N CYS A 357 5.45 -9.13 11.76
CA CYS A 357 5.73 -8.27 10.60
C CYS A 357 4.84 -7.04 10.70
N VAL A 358 5.44 -5.88 11.00
CA VAL A 358 4.72 -4.66 11.40
C VAL A 358 4.25 -3.82 10.22
N GLY A 359 4.89 -3.89 9.05
CA GLY A 359 4.48 -3.06 7.93
C GLY A 359 5.26 -3.34 6.65
N VAL A 360 4.82 -2.67 5.58
CA VAL A 360 5.43 -2.70 4.26
C VAL A 360 5.61 -1.27 3.78
N THR A 361 6.80 -0.94 3.30
CA THR A 361 7.15 0.35 2.70
C THR A 361 7.58 0.11 1.25
N LEU A 362 7.03 0.88 0.31
CA LEU A 362 7.49 0.91 -1.08
C LEU A 362 8.71 1.82 -1.23
N TRP A 363 9.69 1.48 -2.08
CA TRP A 363 10.82 2.39 -2.38
C TRP A 363 10.46 3.40 -3.48
N ASP A 364 9.75 4.42 -3.04
CA ASP A 364 8.83 5.26 -3.83
C ASP A 364 7.63 4.48 -4.39
N TYR A 365 6.48 5.14 -4.52
CA TYR A 365 5.23 4.51 -4.95
C TYR A 365 4.99 4.59 -6.46
N THR A 366 5.70 5.45 -7.20
CA THR A 366 5.53 5.64 -8.66
C THR A 366 6.79 5.35 -9.47
N ASP A 367 6.58 4.75 -10.64
CA ASP A 367 7.63 4.53 -11.63
C ASP A 367 8.33 5.84 -12.07
N LYS A 368 7.68 7.00 -11.91
CA LYS A 368 8.22 8.31 -12.27
C LYS A 368 9.51 8.66 -11.51
N TYR A 369 9.57 8.30 -10.24
CA TYR A 369 10.67 8.65 -9.33
C TYR A 369 11.44 7.44 -8.81
N SER A 370 11.12 6.25 -9.33
CA SER A 370 11.84 5.03 -8.99
C SER A 370 13.34 5.16 -9.32
N TRP A 371 14.17 4.77 -8.36
CA TRP A 371 15.63 4.68 -8.52
C TRP A 371 16.07 3.59 -9.53
N VAL A 372 15.21 2.61 -9.82
CA VAL A 372 15.54 1.38 -10.55
C VAL A 372 16.20 1.64 -11.91
N PRO A 373 15.70 2.52 -12.79
CA PRO A 373 16.29 2.70 -14.11
C PRO A 373 17.74 3.24 -14.08
N ASN A 374 18.08 4.02 -13.05
CA ASN A 374 19.42 4.59 -12.89
C ASN A 374 20.41 3.55 -12.34
N THR A 375 19.94 2.62 -11.50
CA THR A 375 20.76 1.57 -10.90
C THR A 375 20.89 0.33 -11.80
N PHE A 376 19.82 -0.02 -12.52
CA PHE A 376 19.70 -1.22 -13.33
C PHE A 376 19.28 -0.86 -14.76
N PRO A 377 20.24 -0.53 -15.66
CA PRO A 377 19.93 -0.14 -17.03
C PRO A 377 19.06 -1.17 -17.76
N GLY A 378 17.98 -0.70 -18.41
CA GLY A 378 17.01 -1.54 -19.11
C GLY A 378 15.96 -2.20 -18.21
N GLN A 379 16.01 -1.98 -16.90
CA GLN A 379 14.96 -2.35 -15.95
C GLN A 379 14.15 -1.11 -15.54
N GLY A 380 12.89 -1.32 -15.19
CA GLY A 380 12.01 -0.25 -14.72
C GLY A 380 10.64 -0.78 -14.33
N ASP A 381 9.65 0.11 -14.41
CA ASP A 381 8.24 -0.13 -14.09
C ASP A 381 8.06 -0.94 -12.80
N ALA A 382 8.82 -0.61 -11.74
CA ALA A 382 8.96 -1.44 -10.55
C ALA A 382 7.87 -1.19 -9.48
N CYS A 383 7.19 -0.04 -9.53
CA CYS A 383 6.29 0.43 -8.48
C CYS A 383 4.80 0.13 -8.79
N PRO A 384 3.87 0.25 -7.82
CA PRO A 384 2.45 -0.01 -8.07
C PRO A 384 1.69 1.10 -8.78
N TRP A 385 2.28 2.29 -8.96
CA TRP A 385 1.78 3.36 -9.83
C TRP A 385 2.71 3.57 -11.02
N ASP A 386 2.14 3.79 -12.19
CA ASP A 386 2.89 4.15 -13.39
C ASP A 386 3.43 5.60 -13.30
N ALA A 387 4.20 6.01 -14.31
CA ALA A 387 4.82 7.33 -14.35
C ALA A 387 3.83 8.50 -14.48
N ASN A 388 2.56 8.22 -14.81
CA ASN A 388 1.46 9.18 -14.88
C ASN A 388 0.55 9.11 -13.63
N LEU A 389 1.01 8.44 -12.57
CA LEU A 389 0.27 8.22 -11.33
C LEU A 389 -1.01 7.36 -11.51
N GLY A 390 -1.08 6.58 -12.58
CA GLY A 390 -2.11 5.56 -12.78
C GLY A 390 -1.81 4.30 -11.96
N LYS A 391 -2.80 3.73 -11.28
CA LYS A 391 -2.65 2.47 -10.54
C LYS A 391 -2.42 1.31 -11.50
N LYS A 392 -1.32 0.58 -11.31
CA LYS A 392 -0.98 -0.65 -12.07
C LYS A 392 -1.66 -1.88 -11.45
N PRO A 393 -1.67 -3.04 -12.15
CA PRO A 393 -2.17 -4.29 -11.59
C PRO A 393 -1.55 -4.67 -10.23
N ALA A 394 -0.31 -4.23 -9.96
CA ALA A 394 0.35 -4.42 -8.68
C ALA A 394 -0.41 -3.82 -7.49
N TYR A 395 -1.05 -2.66 -7.65
CA TYR A 395 -1.88 -2.05 -6.60
C TYR A 395 -3.01 -3.00 -6.15
N ALA A 396 -3.70 -3.61 -7.12
CA ALA A 396 -4.77 -4.58 -6.85
C ALA A 396 -4.23 -5.86 -6.20
N GLY A 397 -3.03 -6.33 -6.60
CA GLY A 397 -2.37 -7.48 -5.97
C GLY A 397 -2.04 -7.24 -4.50
N ILE A 398 -1.56 -6.04 -4.16
CA ILE A 398 -1.32 -5.63 -2.77
C ILE A 398 -2.63 -5.65 -1.97
N LEU A 399 -3.70 -5.04 -2.50
CA LEU A 399 -5.01 -5.04 -1.84
C LEU A 399 -5.55 -6.47 -1.62
N ALA A 400 -5.38 -7.36 -2.59
CA ALA A 400 -5.78 -8.76 -2.47
C ALA A 400 -5.03 -9.46 -1.32
N ALA A 401 -3.73 -9.22 -1.16
CA ALA A 401 -2.95 -9.74 -0.02
C ALA A 401 -3.45 -9.17 1.33
N LEU A 402 -3.92 -7.93 1.33
CA LEU A 402 -4.54 -7.28 2.49
C LEU A 402 -6.02 -7.68 2.68
N GLY A 403 -6.50 -8.70 1.96
CA GLY A 403 -7.84 -9.25 2.09
C GLY A 403 -8.95 -8.37 1.54
N VAL A 404 -8.61 -7.38 0.72
CA VAL A 404 -9.57 -6.59 -0.05
C VAL A 404 -9.75 -7.31 -1.39
N THR A 405 -10.80 -8.10 -1.50
CA THR A 405 -11.20 -8.64 -2.78
C THR A 405 -11.91 -7.54 -3.55
N SER A 406 -11.37 -7.16 -4.72
CA SER A 406 -12.19 -6.51 -5.72
C SER A 406 -13.28 -7.51 -6.09
N SER A 407 -14.50 -7.32 -5.59
CA SER A 407 -15.67 -7.90 -6.26
C SER A 407 -15.51 -7.55 -7.73
N PRO A 408 -15.66 -8.51 -8.67
CA PRO A 408 -15.69 -8.15 -10.07
C PRO A 408 -16.74 -7.07 -10.19
N THR A 409 -16.33 -5.88 -10.59
CA THR A 409 -17.26 -4.81 -10.93
C THR A 409 -18.21 -5.46 -11.92
N SER A 410 -19.43 -5.77 -11.50
CA SER A 410 -20.50 -6.03 -12.46
C SER A 410 -20.48 -4.80 -13.33
N THR A 411 -20.00 -4.96 -14.56
CA THR A 411 -20.15 -3.98 -15.61
C THR A 411 -21.65 -3.84 -15.74
N THR A 412 -22.20 -2.88 -14.99
CA THR A 412 -23.56 -2.45 -15.17
C THR A 412 -23.48 -1.69 -16.47
N THR A 413 -23.68 -2.41 -17.57
CA THR A 413 -23.91 -1.81 -18.86
C THR A 413 -25.11 -0.91 -18.65
N PHE A 414 -24.87 0.40 -18.54
CA PHE A 414 -25.92 1.38 -18.56
C PHE A 414 -26.60 1.22 -19.92
N ILE A 415 -27.73 0.52 -19.94
CA ILE A 415 -28.68 0.59 -21.04
C ILE A 415 -29.21 2.02 -20.98
N THR A 416 -28.60 2.90 -21.76
CA THR A 416 -29.16 4.21 -22.06
C THR A 416 -30.46 3.94 -22.80
N THR A 417 -31.60 3.98 -22.10
CA THR A 417 -32.91 4.04 -22.72
C THR A 417 -33.06 5.38 -23.40
N THR A 418 -32.51 5.50 -24.61
CA THR A 418 -33.00 6.47 -25.57
C THR A 418 -34.40 6.02 -25.99
N THR A 419 -35.40 6.72 -25.48
CA THR A 419 -36.75 6.72 -26.05
C THR A 419 -36.66 7.27 -27.47
N THR A 420 -36.37 6.42 -28.42
CA THR A 420 -36.62 6.69 -29.84
C THR A 420 -37.78 5.80 -30.26
N ALA A 421 -38.79 6.48 -30.78
CA ALA A 421 -40.02 5.93 -31.31
C ALA A 421 -39.80 4.64 -32.10
N ASN A 422 -40.75 3.72 -31.93
CA ASN A 422 -40.98 2.55 -32.76
C ASN A 422 -41.25 2.97 -34.22
N PRO A 423 -40.52 2.42 -35.21
CA PRO A 423 -41.14 2.02 -36.46
C PRO A 423 -40.96 0.51 -36.62
N GLY A 424 -42.07 -0.21 -36.81
CA GLY A 424 -42.07 -1.66 -36.95
C GLY A 424 -41.09 -2.13 -38.02
N GLY A 425 -40.08 -2.90 -37.60
CA GLY A 425 -39.21 -3.67 -38.48
C GLY A 425 -39.69 -5.10 -38.55
N THR A 426 -40.09 -5.53 -39.73
CA THR A 426 -40.42 -6.92 -40.05
C THR A 426 -39.20 -7.82 -39.80
N VAL A 427 -39.41 -8.94 -39.12
CA VAL A 427 -38.41 -10.01 -39.03
C VAL A 427 -38.66 -11.01 -40.17
N VAL A 428 -37.61 -11.59 -40.73
CA VAL A 428 -37.72 -12.58 -41.82
C VAL A 428 -38.29 -13.89 -41.26
N PRO A 429 -39.42 -14.41 -41.79
CA PRO A 429 -39.97 -15.68 -41.30
C PRO A 429 -39.01 -16.85 -41.56
N LEU A 430 -39.19 -17.96 -40.84
CA LEU A 430 -38.40 -19.18 -41.06
C LEU A 430 -38.46 -19.60 -42.55
N TYR A 431 -37.30 -19.92 -43.13
CA TYR A 431 -37.06 -20.16 -44.56
C TYR A 431 -37.13 -18.95 -45.49
N GLY A 432 -37.32 -17.73 -44.97
CA GLY A 432 -37.23 -16.50 -45.75
C GLY A 432 -35.78 -16.07 -46.03
N GLN A 433 -35.57 -15.31 -47.11
CA GLN A 433 -34.26 -14.76 -47.47
C GLN A 433 -33.85 -13.67 -46.47
N CYS A 434 -32.66 -13.80 -45.90
CA CYS A 434 -32.09 -12.91 -44.89
C CYS A 434 -30.70 -12.37 -45.27
N GLY A 435 -30.25 -12.65 -46.49
CA GLY A 435 -28.97 -12.18 -47.00
C GLY A 435 -28.69 -12.64 -48.44
N GLY A 436 -27.53 -12.25 -48.96
CA GLY A 436 -27.12 -12.45 -50.34
C GLY A 436 -26.65 -11.15 -50.98
N SER A 437 -25.73 -11.23 -51.94
CA SER A 437 -25.23 -10.08 -52.68
C SER A 437 -26.39 -9.36 -53.38
N GLY A 438 -26.53 -8.06 -53.14
CA GLY A 438 -27.65 -7.24 -53.64
C GLY A 438 -28.95 -7.30 -52.83
N TRP A 439 -29.02 -8.09 -51.75
CA TRP A 439 -30.18 -8.11 -50.86
C TRP A 439 -30.28 -6.81 -50.05
N THR A 440 -31.44 -6.15 -50.11
CA THR A 440 -31.74 -4.91 -49.37
C THR A 440 -32.85 -5.06 -48.34
N GLY A 441 -33.37 -6.27 -48.16
CA GLY A 441 -34.43 -6.57 -47.19
C GLY A 441 -33.90 -6.90 -45.80
N ASP A 442 -34.81 -7.31 -44.92
CA ASP A 442 -34.50 -7.61 -43.52
C ASP A 442 -33.46 -8.76 -43.41
N THR A 443 -32.58 -8.68 -42.41
CA THR A 443 -31.47 -9.63 -42.21
C THR A 443 -31.60 -10.44 -40.92
N ILE A 444 -32.60 -10.12 -40.10
CA ILE A 444 -32.84 -10.75 -38.80
C ILE A 444 -33.99 -11.75 -38.94
N CYS A 445 -33.69 -13.01 -38.62
CA CYS A 445 -34.67 -14.08 -38.62
C CYS A 445 -35.62 -13.97 -37.43
N ALA A 446 -36.93 -14.16 -37.67
CA ALA A 446 -37.95 -14.24 -36.64
C ALA A 446 -37.73 -15.44 -35.70
N SER A 447 -37.14 -16.52 -36.25
CA SER A 447 -36.69 -17.71 -35.55
C SER A 447 -35.53 -18.34 -36.34
N GLY A 448 -34.56 -18.94 -35.65
CA GLY A 448 -33.36 -19.52 -36.26
C GLY A 448 -32.24 -18.49 -36.50
N THR A 449 -31.30 -18.83 -37.38
CA THR A 449 -30.18 -17.94 -37.76
C THR A 449 -30.10 -17.82 -39.27
N CYS A 450 -29.64 -16.67 -39.77
CA CYS A 450 -29.43 -16.51 -41.21
C CYS A 450 -28.27 -17.40 -41.66
N LYS A 451 -28.57 -18.43 -42.45
CA LYS A 451 -27.59 -19.38 -42.97
C LYS A 451 -27.24 -19.02 -44.41
N TYR A 452 -25.95 -18.93 -44.67
CA TYR A 452 -25.40 -18.78 -46.01
C TYR A 452 -25.75 -20.00 -46.87
N VAL A 453 -26.32 -19.77 -48.06
CA VAL A 453 -26.64 -20.82 -49.05
C VAL A 453 -25.81 -20.63 -50.32
N SER A 454 -25.70 -19.40 -50.82
CA SER A 454 -24.87 -19.03 -51.94
C SER A 454 -24.50 -17.54 -51.87
N GLU A 455 -23.63 -17.08 -52.76
CA GLU A 455 -23.20 -15.68 -52.85
C GLU A 455 -24.39 -14.71 -52.95
N TRP A 456 -25.46 -15.13 -53.62
CA TRP A 456 -26.65 -14.31 -53.89
C TRP A 456 -27.83 -14.62 -52.95
N TYR A 457 -27.67 -15.58 -52.03
CA TYR A 457 -28.79 -16.06 -51.22
C TYR A 457 -28.36 -16.61 -49.84
N SER A 458 -28.97 -16.11 -48.78
CA SER A 458 -28.91 -16.65 -47.42
C SER A 458 -30.34 -16.73 -46.88
N GLN A 459 -30.66 -17.76 -46.10
CA GLN A 459 -32.02 -17.99 -45.62
C GLN A 459 -32.08 -18.29 -44.12
N CYS A 460 -33.19 -17.94 -43.49
CA CYS A 460 -33.43 -18.26 -42.08
C CYS A 460 -33.68 -19.76 -41.89
N MET A 461 -32.85 -20.41 -41.06
CA MET A 461 -33.02 -21.81 -40.65
C MET A 461 -32.82 -22.01 -39.16
#